data_AF-A0A2N3DL33-F1
#
_entry.id   AF-A0A2N3DL33-F1
#
_cell.length_a   1.000
_cell.length_b   1.000
_cell.length_c   1.000
_cell.angle_alpha   90.00
_cell.angle_beta   90.00
_cell.angle_gamma   90.00
#
_symmetry.space_group_name_H-M   'P 1'
#
loop_
_entity.id
_entity.type
_entity.pdbx_description
1 polymer ?
#
loop_
_entity_poly.entity_id
_entity_poly.type
_entity_poly.pdbx_seq_one_letter_code
_entity_poly.pdbx_strand_id
1 'polypeptide(L)'
;MRLVSEQEVSKNCAGIRNPISHDAARTEIEAWRGRCLNVFSRAEKSVTESLVKAREADAKIRLEPLAGQRLAALKNLVAEQPATESQNRAMTAALLLWQQHDEKRPFFSHGITTELIDRTGQWHVQIDFIAVQKSACEPRRMTLSKTEAIQFEEGLHAAFKAMSNQLGQLRKRVQHVIKHSS
;
A
#
# COMPACT_ATOMS: atom_id res chain seq x y z
N MET A 1 -37.06 13.51 -53.56
CA MET A 1 -36.26 12.52 -52.81
C MET A 1 -34.81 12.99 -52.86
N ARG A 2 -34.37 13.81 -51.89
CA ARG A 2 -33.00 14.35 -51.84
C ARG A 2 -32.12 13.38 -51.06
N LEU A 3 -31.07 12.88 -51.70
CA LEU A 3 -30.00 12.12 -51.08
C LEU A 3 -29.24 13.09 -50.16
N VAL A 4 -29.37 12.86 -48.85
CA VAL A 4 -28.52 13.52 -47.85
C VAL A 4 -27.12 12.91 -48.01
N SER A 5 -26.14 13.76 -48.33
CA SER A 5 -24.77 13.34 -48.56
C SER A 5 -24.14 12.78 -47.28
N GLU A 6 -23.40 11.67 -47.40
CA GLU A 6 -22.66 11.01 -46.31
C GLU A 6 -21.66 11.94 -45.57
N GLN A 7 -21.38 13.13 -46.11
CA GLN A 7 -20.53 14.14 -45.48
C GLN A 7 -21.18 14.88 -44.29
N GLU A 8 -22.50 14.80 -44.09
CA GLU A 8 -23.17 15.46 -42.95
C GLU A 8 -23.24 14.60 -41.68
N VAL A 9 -23.02 13.29 -41.77
CA VAL A 9 -23.01 12.41 -40.58
C VAL A 9 -21.68 12.53 -39.80
N SER A 10 -20.58 12.89 -40.47
CA SER A 10 -19.25 13.00 -39.85
C SER A 10 -19.07 14.25 -38.98
N LYS A 11 -19.97 15.23 -39.01
CA LYS A 11 -19.83 16.49 -38.26
C LYS A 11 -20.52 16.51 -36.88
N ASN A 12 -21.27 15.47 -36.53
CA ASN A 12 -22.02 15.40 -35.25
C ASN A 12 -21.33 14.61 -34.12
N CYS A 13 -20.08 14.18 -34.28
CA CYS A 13 -19.32 13.49 -33.23
C CYS A 13 -18.26 14.40 -32.55
N ALA A 14 -18.47 15.71 -32.52
CA ALA A 14 -17.60 16.69 -31.86
C ALA A 14 -17.74 16.70 -30.31
N GLY A 15 -17.83 15.52 -29.71
CA GLY A 15 -17.94 15.33 -28.26
C GLY A 15 -17.35 14.01 -27.73
N ILE A 16 -16.83 13.14 -28.61
CA ILE A 16 -16.17 11.90 -28.17
C ILE A 16 -14.74 12.29 -27.79
N ARG A 17 -14.50 12.46 -26.47
CA ARG A 17 -13.12 12.52 -25.95
C ARG A 17 -12.41 11.29 -26.50
N ASN A 18 -11.25 11.50 -27.10
CA ASN A 18 -10.43 10.40 -27.61
C ASN A 18 -10.24 9.39 -26.46
N PRO A 19 -10.69 8.14 -26.60
CA PRO A 19 -10.53 7.16 -25.52
C PRO A 19 -9.03 7.04 -25.23
N ILE A 20 -8.67 6.92 -23.95
CA ILE A 20 -7.27 6.72 -23.58
C ILE A 20 -6.76 5.49 -24.34
N SER A 21 -5.52 5.52 -24.83
CA SER A 21 -4.93 4.31 -25.39
C SER A 21 -4.64 3.32 -24.27
N HIS A 22 -4.65 2.02 -24.58
CA HIS A 22 -4.20 0.99 -23.66
C HIS A 22 -2.76 1.24 -23.16
N ASP A 23 -1.88 1.81 -24.00
CA ASP A 23 -0.52 2.17 -23.61
C ASP A 23 -0.49 3.30 -22.57
N ALA A 24 -1.34 4.32 -22.72
CA ALA A 24 -1.48 5.39 -21.75
C ALA A 24 -2.04 4.86 -20.42
N ALA A 25 -3.08 4.01 -20.48
CA ALA A 25 -3.65 3.34 -19.33
C ALA A 25 -2.60 2.51 -18.57
N ARG A 26 -1.84 1.67 -19.29
CA ARG A 26 -0.79 0.83 -18.72
C ARG A 26 0.28 1.68 -18.03
N THR A 27 0.75 2.74 -18.68
CA THR A 27 1.75 3.66 -18.11
C THR A 27 1.26 4.27 -16.79
N GLU A 28 0.01 4.75 -16.76
CA GLU A 28 -0.58 5.31 -15.53
C GLU A 28 -0.70 4.25 -14.41
N ILE A 29 -1.16 3.05 -14.75
CA ILE A 29 -1.33 1.93 -13.80
C ILE A 29 0.03 1.49 -13.24
N GLU A 30 1.05 1.35 -14.08
CA GLU A 30 2.40 0.96 -13.65
C GLU A 30 3.03 2.03 -12.75
N ALA A 31 2.86 3.30 -13.09
CA ALA A 31 3.32 4.41 -12.26
C ALA A 31 2.62 4.41 -10.89
N TRP A 32 1.31 4.21 -10.85
CA TRP A 32 0.54 4.08 -9.61
C TRP A 32 1.00 2.90 -8.75
N ARG A 33 1.15 1.72 -9.36
CA ARG A 33 1.64 0.51 -8.69
C ARG A 33 3.04 0.74 -8.11
N GLY A 34 3.93 1.38 -8.86
CA GLY A 34 5.29 1.72 -8.42
C GLY A 34 5.31 2.67 -7.21
N ARG A 35 4.44 3.70 -7.19
CA ARG A 35 4.31 4.59 -6.03
C ARG A 35 3.80 3.85 -4.79
N CYS A 36 2.80 2.99 -4.94
CA CYS A 36 2.31 2.15 -3.83
C CYS A 36 3.41 1.22 -3.29
N LEU A 37 4.14 0.53 -4.16
CA LEU A 37 5.27 -0.32 -3.77
C LEU A 37 6.36 0.45 -3.02
N ASN A 38 6.68 1.67 -3.46
CA ASN A 38 7.63 2.53 -2.76
C ASN A 38 7.16 2.87 -1.33
N VAL A 39 5.87 3.11 -1.11
CA VAL A 39 5.34 3.34 0.25
C VAL A 39 5.47 2.09 1.12
N PHE A 40 5.16 0.89 0.60
CA PHE A 40 5.40 -0.36 1.30
C PHE A 40 6.87 -0.54 1.70
N SER A 41 7.81 -0.33 0.77
CA SER A 41 9.25 -0.44 1.06
C SER A 41 9.72 0.56 2.13
N ARG A 42 9.19 1.79 2.12
CA ARG A 42 9.50 2.80 3.14
C ARG A 42 8.95 2.41 4.52
N ALA A 43 7.77 1.82 4.56
CA ALA A 43 7.19 1.29 5.79
C ALA A 43 8.04 0.16 6.37
N GLU A 44 8.43 -0.81 5.55
CA GLU A 44 9.32 -1.91 5.97
C GLU A 44 10.65 -1.41 6.53
N LYS A 45 11.26 -0.43 5.85
CA LYS A 45 12.48 0.22 6.33
C LYS A 45 12.27 0.83 7.71
N SER A 46 11.18 1.59 7.90
CA SER A 46 10.90 2.24 9.19
C SER A 46 10.62 1.24 10.33
N VAL A 47 9.95 0.13 10.04
CA VAL A 47 9.78 -0.99 10.99
C VAL A 47 11.14 -1.57 11.35
N THR A 48 11.97 -1.86 10.35
CA THR A 48 13.30 -2.45 10.54
C THR A 48 14.21 -1.54 11.37
N GLU A 49 14.25 -0.24 11.07
CA GLU A 49 15.01 0.74 11.86
C GLU A 49 14.56 0.79 13.32
N SER A 50 13.24 0.68 13.56
CA SER A 50 12.70 0.64 14.92
C SER A 50 13.14 -0.60 15.69
N LEU A 51 13.11 -1.77 15.04
CA LEU A 51 13.57 -3.02 15.64
C LEU A 51 15.08 -3.03 15.89
N VAL A 52 15.88 -2.53 14.94
CA VAL A 52 17.34 -2.39 15.12
C VAL A 52 17.62 -1.52 16.33
N LYS A 53 16.95 -0.37 16.45
CA LYS A 53 17.15 0.54 17.58
C LYS A 53 16.71 -0.09 18.90
N ALA A 54 15.65 -0.88 18.88
CA ALA A 54 15.20 -1.58 20.08
C ALA A 54 16.18 -2.68 20.49
N ARG A 55 16.76 -3.40 19.52
CA ARG A 55 17.77 -4.42 19.76
C ARG A 55 19.06 -3.88 20.37
N GLU A 56 19.40 -2.62 20.10
CA GLU A 56 20.51 -1.94 20.79
C GLU A 56 20.26 -1.78 22.30
N ALA A 57 18.99 -1.74 22.73
CA ALA A 57 18.60 -1.72 24.15
C ALA A 57 18.43 -3.14 24.73
N ASP A 58 17.91 -4.07 23.93
CA ASP A 58 17.71 -5.46 24.32
C ASP A 58 18.10 -6.42 23.18
N ALA A 59 19.25 -7.08 23.36
CA ALA A 59 19.81 -8.02 22.39
C ALA A 59 18.89 -9.24 22.09
N LYS A 60 17.86 -9.50 22.90
CA LYS A 60 16.90 -10.59 22.67
C LYS A 60 15.92 -10.31 21.54
N ILE A 61 15.76 -9.04 21.14
CA ILE A 61 14.85 -8.66 20.05
C ILE A 61 15.39 -9.21 18.73
N ARG A 62 14.61 -10.10 18.11
CA ARG A 62 14.98 -10.77 16.85
C ARG A 62 14.72 -9.87 15.64
N LEU A 63 15.68 -9.87 14.71
CA LEU A 63 15.51 -9.28 13.38
C LEU A 63 15.16 -10.37 12.37
N GLU A 64 13.86 -10.53 12.14
CA GLU A 64 13.36 -11.56 11.24
C GLU A 64 13.68 -11.25 9.77
N PRO A 65 13.92 -12.27 8.92
CA PRO A 65 14.31 -12.08 7.53
C PRO A 65 13.15 -11.58 6.66
N LEU A 66 11.91 -11.98 6.98
CA LEU A 66 10.72 -11.59 6.20
C LEU A 66 10.05 -10.36 6.79
N ALA A 67 9.55 -9.49 5.92
CA ALA A 67 8.93 -8.24 6.34
C ALA A 67 7.68 -8.42 7.21
N GLY A 68 6.81 -9.37 6.87
CA GLY A 68 5.63 -9.69 7.69
C GLY A 68 6.03 -10.16 9.11
N GLN A 69 7.12 -10.92 9.21
CA GLN A 69 7.66 -11.35 10.51
C GLN A 69 8.24 -10.17 11.29
N ARG A 70 8.93 -9.23 10.64
CA ARG A 70 9.38 -7.98 11.28
C ARG A 70 8.21 -7.14 11.79
N LEU A 71 7.13 -7.02 11.02
CA LEU A 71 5.93 -6.32 11.50
C LEU A 71 5.30 -7.01 12.72
N ALA A 72 5.27 -8.35 12.75
CA ALA A 72 4.83 -9.10 13.92
C ALA A 72 5.75 -8.88 15.14
N ALA A 73 7.07 -8.92 14.95
CA ALA A 73 8.04 -8.63 16.00
C ALA A 73 7.87 -7.21 16.57
N LEU A 74 7.59 -6.22 15.70
CA LEU A 74 7.30 -4.86 16.13
C LEU A 74 6.01 -4.77 16.97
N LYS A 75 4.96 -5.50 16.60
CA LYS A 75 3.71 -5.53 17.39
C LYS A 75 3.97 -6.09 18.80
N ASN A 76 4.76 -7.15 18.92
CA ASN A 76 5.15 -7.70 20.21
C ASN A 76 5.97 -6.69 21.03
N LEU A 77 6.96 -6.05 20.40
CA LEU A 77 7.75 -4.99 21.04
C LEU A 77 6.84 -3.86 21.58
N VAL A 78 5.86 -3.42 20.80
CA VAL A 78 4.91 -2.38 21.23
C VAL A 78 4.09 -2.82 22.44
N ALA A 79 3.71 -4.10 22.53
CA ALA A 79 2.96 -4.63 23.66
C ALA A 79 3.80 -4.73 24.95
N GLU A 80 5.11 -4.96 24.82
CA GLU A 80 6.03 -5.13 25.95
C GLU A 80 6.63 -3.80 26.45
N GLN A 81 6.70 -2.78 25.58
CA GLN A 81 7.34 -1.51 25.92
C GLN A 81 6.45 -0.63 26.82
N PRO A 82 7.00 -0.09 27.93
CA PRO A 82 6.27 0.87 28.76
C PRO A 82 5.84 2.11 27.97
N ALA A 83 4.57 2.46 28.08
CA ALA A 83 3.97 3.59 27.40
C ALA A 83 2.73 4.08 28.16
N THR A 84 2.38 5.35 27.98
CA THR A 84 1.12 5.87 28.50
C THR A 84 -0.06 5.27 27.73
N GLU A 85 -1.24 5.25 28.35
CA GLU A 85 -2.46 4.74 27.70
C GLU A 85 -2.74 5.46 26.35
N SER A 86 -2.53 6.77 26.31
CA SER A 86 -2.66 7.58 25.08
C SER A 86 -1.68 7.14 23.99
N GLN A 87 -0.42 6.88 24.35
CA GLN A 87 0.60 6.40 23.42
C GLN A 87 0.25 5.01 22.87
N ASN A 88 -0.23 4.11 23.73
CA ASN A 88 -0.64 2.76 23.33
C ASN A 88 -1.84 2.78 22.38
N ARG A 89 -2.86 3.60 22.67
CA ARG A 89 -4.00 3.78 21.77
C ARG A 89 -3.56 4.32 20.41
N ALA A 90 -2.71 5.36 20.39
CA ALA A 90 -2.23 5.97 19.15
C ALA A 90 -1.40 5.00 18.30
N MET A 91 -0.49 4.24 18.92
CA MET A 91 0.31 3.23 18.22
C MET A 91 -0.55 2.09 17.68
N THR A 92 -1.46 1.56 18.49
CA THR A 92 -2.37 0.48 18.09
C THR A 92 -3.25 0.89 16.93
N ALA A 93 -3.85 2.09 16.98
CA ALA A 93 -4.65 2.62 15.89
C ALA A 93 -3.84 2.78 14.60
N ALA A 94 -2.61 3.27 14.69
CA ALA A 94 -1.73 3.41 13.52
C ALA A 94 -1.33 2.04 12.91
N LEU A 95 -1.07 1.04 13.75
CA LEU A 95 -0.75 -0.32 13.30
C LEU A 95 -1.95 -1.02 12.65
N LEU A 96 -3.15 -0.85 13.22
CA LEU A 96 -4.38 -1.38 12.64
C LEU A 96 -4.68 -0.75 11.28
N LEU A 97 -4.55 0.58 11.19
CA LEU A 97 -4.71 1.30 9.93
C LEU A 97 -3.71 0.83 8.87
N TRP A 98 -2.43 0.68 9.23
CA TRP A 98 -1.42 0.13 8.32
C TRP A 98 -1.75 -1.30 7.86
N GLN A 99 -2.18 -2.15 8.79
CA GLN A 99 -2.48 -3.56 8.50
C GLN A 99 -3.55 -3.72 7.41
N GLN A 100 -4.58 -2.87 7.40
CA GLN A 100 -5.65 -2.90 6.38
C GLN A 100 -5.11 -2.70 4.94
N HIS A 101 -3.97 -2.01 4.80
CA HIS A 101 -3.29 -1.81 3.53
C HIS A 101 -2.23 -2.90 3.27
N ASP A 102 -1.47 -3.29 4.29
CA ASP A 102 -0.43 -4.33 4.17
C ASP A 102 -1.01 -5.69 3.73
N GLU A 103 -2.25 -6.01 4.12
CA GLU A 103 -2.98 -7.18 3.63
C GLU A 103 -3.18 -7.19 2.11
N LYS A 104 -3.18 -6.02 1.46
CA LYS A 104 -3.29 -5.88 0.00
C LYS A 104 -1.93 -5.88 -0.69
N ARG A 105 -0.83 -5.76 0.04
CA ARG A 105 0.52 -5.71 -0.52
C ARG A 105 0.86 -6.88 -1.48
N PRO A 106 0.43 -8.14 -1.23
CA PRO A 106 0.70 -9.23 -2.17
C PRO A 106 0.19 -8.98 -3.59
N PHE A 107 -0.93 -8.27 -3.77
CA PHE A 107 -1.38 -7.85 -5.10
C PHE A 107 -0.35 -6.97 -5.80
N PHE A 108 0.28 -6.04 -5.07
CA PHE A 108 1.28 -5.14 -5.64
C PHE A 108 2.62 -5.83 -5.88
N SER A 109 3.01 -6.79 -5.04
CA SER A 109 4.32 -7.46 -5.14
C SER A 109 4.32 -8.67 -6.06
N HIS A 110 3.22 -9.42 -6.13
CA HIS A 110 3.14 -10.70 -6.85
C HIS A 110 2.07 -10.71 -7.94
N GLY A 111 1.21 -9.69 -7.98
CA GLY A 111 0.12 -9.59 -8.94
C GLY A 111 0.58 -9.39 -10.38
N ILE A 112 -0.12 -10.05 -11.29
CA ILE A 112 -0.12 -9.75 -12.71
C ILE A 112 -1.23 -8.75 -12.99
N THR A 113 -0.87 -7.67 -13.67
CA THR A 113 -1.77 -6.56 -13.98
C THR A 113 -2.46 -6.82 -15.32
N THR A 114 -3.76 -6.57 -15.40
CA THR A 114 -4.52 -6.44 -16.65
C THR A 114 -5.21 -5.09 -16.68
N GLU A 115 -4.91 -4.28 -17.70
CA GLU A 115 -5.59 -3.03 -17.96
C GLU A 115 -6.95 -3.25 -18.66
N LEU A 116 -7.97 -2.55 -18.20
CA LEU A 116 -9.31 -2.56 -18.76
C LEU A 116 -9.70 -1.11 -19.05
N ILE A 117 -10.39 -0.84 -20.16
CA ILE A 117 -10.89 0.49 -20.49
C ILE A 117 -12.41 0.41 -20.63
N ASP A 118 -13.12 1.25 -19.90
CA ASP A 118 -14.59 1.31 -19.98
C ASP A 118 -15.08 2.13 -21.19
N ARG A 119 -16.40 2.15 -21.39
CA ARG A 119 -17.02 2.92 -22.49
C ARG A 119 -16.84 4.44 -22.37
N THR A 120 -16.47 4.94 -21.19
CA THR A 120 -16.21 6.35 -20.92
C THR A 120 -14.73 6.72 -21.10
N GLY A 121 -13.90 5.74 -21.47
CA GLY A 121 -12.45 5.90 -21.63
C GLY A 121 -11.70 5.95 -20.30
N GLN A 122 -12.32 5.55 -19.17
CA GLN A 122 -11.63 5.42 -17.89
C GLN A 122 -10.99 4.04 -17.79
N TRP A 123 -9.74 4.00 -17.30
CA TRP A 123 -9.12 2.72 -17.02
C TRP A 123 -9.59 2.13 -15.69
N HIS A 124 -9.64 0.81 -15.68
CA HIS A 124 -9.67 -0.02 -14.50
C HIS A 124 -8.44 -0.93 -14.54
N VAL A 125 -8.02 -1.38 -13.36
CA VAL A 125 -6.95 -2.34 -13.20
C VAL A 125 -7.47 -3.58 -12.52
N GLN A 126 -7.23 -4.74 -13.13
CA GLN A 126 -7.36 -6.03 -12.47
C GLN A 126 -5.97 -6.53 -12.10
N ILE A 127 -5.81 -7.00 -10.86
CA ILE A 127 -4.57 -7.55 -10.35
C ILE A 127 -4.86 -8.94 -9.79
N ASP A 128 -4.20 -9.95 -10.37
CA ASP A 128 -4.40 -11.35 -10.03
C ASP A 128 -3.10 -12.01 -9.58
N PHE A 129 -3.17 -12.85 -8.55
CA PHE A 129 -2.07 -13.76 -8.19
C PHE A 129 -2.60 -15.04 -7.54
N ILE A 130 -1.73 -16.05 -7.41
CA ILE A 130 -2.05 -17.27 -6.67
C ILE A 130 -1.44 -17.14 -5.28
N ALA A 131 -2.28 -17.10 -4.25
CA ALA A 131 -1.83 -17.13 -2.87
C ALA A 131 -1.54 -18.58 -2.47
N VAL A 132 -0.29 -18.84 -2.06
CA VAL A 132 0.10 -20.14 -1.50
C VAL A 132 0.00 -20.06 0.02
N GLN A 133 -0.89 -20.87 0.58
CA GLN A 133 -1.02 -21.09 2.02
C GLN A 133 -0.57 -22.51 2.37
N LYS A 134 -0.37 -22.80 3.67
CA LYS A 134 0.18 -24.08 4.15
C LYS A 134 -0.52 -25.33 3.59
N SER A 135 -1.79 -25.23 3.19
CA SER A 135 -2.59 -26.36 2.71
C SER A 135 -3.38 -26.07 1.42
N ALA A 136 -3.24 -24.89 0.83
CA ALA A 136 -4.07 -24.49 -0.32
C ALA A 136 -3.38 -23.48 -1.23
N CYS A 137 -3.68 -23.56 -2.52
CA CYS A 137 -3.37 -22.54 -3.51
C CYS A 137 -4.68 -21.87 -3.93
N GLU A 138 -4.84 -20.59 -3.61
CA GLU A 138 -6.07 -19.85 -3.85
C GLU A 138 -5.83 -18.70 -4.83
N PRO A 139 -6.53 -18.65 -5.97
CA PRO A 139 -6.54 -17.48 -6.82
C PRO A 139 -7.09 -16.27 -6.06
N ARG A 140 -6.36 -15.15 -6.13
CA ARG A 140 -6.76 -13.87 -5.57
C ARG A 140 -6.88 -12.87 -6.70
N ARG A 141 -7.96 -12.08 -6.68
CA ARG A 141 -8.25 -11.02 -7.64
C ARG A 141 -8.63 -9.74 -6.92
N MET A 142 -8.11 -8.62 -7.39
CA MET A 142 -8.52 -7.27 -6.98
C MET A 142 -8.75 -6.44 -8.25
N THR A 143 -9.90 -5.81 -8.34
CA THR A 143 -10.22 -4.88 -9.43
C THR A 143 -10.48 -3.50 -8.85
N LEU A 144 -9.83 -2.48 -9.40
CA LEU A 144 -10.00 -1.09 -8.99
C LEU A 144 -10.24 -0.22 -10.22
N SER A 145 -11.20 0.69 -10.14
CA SER A 145 -11.29 1.85 -11.02
C SER A 145 -10.12 2.81 -10.77
N LYS A 146 -9.87 3.72 -11.72
CA LYS A 146 -8.92 4.83 -11.53
C LYS A 146 -9.16 5.60 -10.22
N THR A 147 -10.42 5.88 -9.88
CA THR A 147 -10.77 6.61 -8.64
C THR A 147 -10.43 5.79 -7.40
N GLU A 148 -10.78 4.51 -7.36
CA GLU A 148 -10.46 3.63 -6.23
C GLU A 148 -8.95 3.42 -6.07
N ALA A 149 -8.21 3.36 -7.18
CA ALA A 149 -6.75 3.29 -7.17
C ALA A 149 -6.12 4.54 -6.53
N ILE A 150 -6.60 5.73 -6.88
CA ILE A 150 -6.15 7.00 -6.29
C ILE A 150 -6.49 7.03 -4.79
N GLN A 151 -7.73 6.69 -4.41
CA GLN A 151 -8.14 6.65 -3.00
C GLN A 151 -7.34 5.64 -2.20
N PHE A 152 -7.01 4.48 -2.78
CA PHE A 152 -6.14 3.50 -2.16
C PHE A 152 -4.73 4.07 -1.92
N GLU A 153 -4.14 4.75 -2.91
CA GLU A 153 -2.83 5.39 -2.79
C GLU A 153 -2.83 6.44 -1.67
N GLU A 154 -3.84 7.32 -1.64
CA GLU A 154 -3.99 8.34 -0.60
C GLU A 154 -4.12 7.73 0.81
N GLY A 155 -4.97 6.70 0.94
CA GLY A 155 -5.14 5.97 2.20
C GLY A 155 -3.84 5.29 2.65
N LEU A 156 -3.12 4.65 1.73
CA LEU A 156 -1.83 4.02 2.00
C LEU A 156 -0.80 5.05 2.49
N HIS A 157 -0.74 6.23 1.87
CA HIS A 157 0.12 7.33 2.31
C HIS A 157 -0.25 7.84 3.71
N ALA A 158 -1.55 8.00 3.99
CA ALA A 158 -2.03 8.44 5.30
C ALA A 158 -1.69 7.41 6.39
N ALA A 159 -1.92 6.13 6.11
CA ALA A 159 -1.58 5.03 7.01
C ALA A 159 -0.07 4.97 7.31
N PHE A 160 0.77 5.08 6.26
CA PHE A 160 2.22 5.14 6.43
C PHE A 160 2.66 6.35 7.26
N LYS A 161 2.09 7.54 7.01
CA LYS A 161 2.39 8.75 7.78
C LYS A 161 2.05 8.56 9.26
N ALA A 162 0.85 8.04 9.56
CA ALA A 162 0.43 7.76 10.93
C ALA A 162 1.39 6.78 11.62
N MET A 163 1.70 5.65 10.97
CA MET A 163 2.58 4.62 11.52
C MET A 163 4.01 5.15 11.71
N SER A 164 4.60 5.77 10.70
CA SER A 164 5.99 6.28 10.78
C SER A 164 6.17 7.34 11.86
N ASN A 165 5.16 8.18 12.10
CA ASN A 165 5.15 9.11 13.24
C ASN A 165 5.22 8.37 14.58
N GLN A 166 4.38 7.35 14.77
CA GLN A 166 4.37 6.56 16.02
C GLN A 166 5.66 5.76 16.21
N LEU A 167 6.23 5.22 15.13
CA LEU A 167 7.54 4.58 15.16
C LEU A 167 8.66 5.55 15.54
N GLY A 168 8.59 6.80 15.06
CA GLY A 168 9.48 7.87 15.50
C GLY A 168 9.43 8.11 17.01
N GLN A 169 8.23 8.12 17.59
CA GLN A 169 8.05 8.25 19.05
C GLN A 169 8.53 7.01 19.80
N LEU A 170 8.26 5.80 19.29
CA LEU A 170 8.75 4.55 19.87
C LEU A 170 10.29 4.55 19.96
N ARG A 171 10.98 4.90 18.86
CA ARG A 171 12.45 4.95 18.86
C ARG A 171 13.02 5.90 19.91
N LYS A 172 12.38 7.06 20.12
CA LYS A 172 12.78 8.01 21.18
C LYS A 172 12.61 7.42 22.58
N ARG A 173 11.51 6.69 22.83
CA ARG A 173 11.27 6.03 24.13
C ARG A 173 12.32 4.97 24.41
N VAL A 174 12.59 4.09 23.43
CA VAL A 174 13.59 3.03 23.61
C VAL A 174 14.99 3.60 23.83
N GLN A 175 15.35 4.69 23.15
CA GLN A 175 16.61 5.41 23.39
C GLN A 175 16.75 5.95 24.81
N HIS A 176 15.67 6.45 25.40
CA HIS A 176 15.70 6.99 26.75
C HIS A 176 15.99 5.89 27.79
N VAL A 177 15.45 4.67 27.57
CA VAL A 177 15.74 3.50 28.41
C VAL A 177 17.23 3.13 28.39
N ILE A 178 17.88 3.17 27.22
CA ILE A 178 19.32 2.89 27.09
C ILE A 178 20.14 3.86 27.96
N LYS A 179 19.84 5.16 27.90
CA LYS A 179 20.60 6.22 28.60
C LYS A 179 20.46 6.19 30.12
N HIS A 180 19.46 5.51 30.66
CA HIS A 180 19.23 5.43 32.11
C HIS A 180 19.52 4.04 32.70
N SER A 181 19.93 3.08 31.86
CA SER A 181 20.35 1.74 32.27
C SER A 181 21.86 1.52 32.17
N SER A 182 22.61 2.52 31.68
CA SER A 182 24.08 2.57 31.61
C SER A 182 24.61 3.53 32.66
#